data_AF-X1UIK2-F1
#
_entry.id   AF-X1UIK2-F1
#
_cell.length_a   1.000
_cell.length_b   1.000
_cell.length_c   1.000
_cell.angle_alpha   90.00
_cell.angle_beta   90.00
_cell.angle_gamma   90.00
#
_symmetry.space_group_name_H-M   'P 1'
#
loop_
_entity.id
_entity.type
_entity.pdbx_description
1 polymer ?
#
loop_
_entity_poly.entity_id
_entity_poly.type
_entity_poly.pdbx_seq_one_letter_code
_entity_poly.pdbx_strand_id
1 'polypeptide(L)' 'MEGFGLAILEAMMFGIPVIATSVGAARDYILDGINGFIVPPKDSNSIAEKISLLKSNQELAERIRHNSYLTYINNFTG' A
#
# COMPACT_ATOMS: atom_id res chain seq x y z
N MET A 1 -14.65 12.72 -1.52
CA MET A 1 -13.47 13.19 -0.76
C MET A 1 -12.83 11.95 -0.14
N GLU A 2 -11.72 11.46 -0.69
CA GLU A 2 -10.85 10.51 0.05
C GLU A 2 -10.14 11.32 1.12
N GLY A 3 -10.61 11.22 2.37
CA GLY A 3 -10.05 11.94 3.51
C GLY A 3 -8.64 11.46 3.79
N PHE A 4 -7.63 12.20 3.31
CA PHE A 4 -6.22 12.11 3.69
C PHE A 4 -5.53 10.74 3.57
N GLY A 5 -6.21 9.70 3.09
CA GLY A 5 -5.72 8.33 3.13
C GLY A 5 -5.63 7.74 4.54
N LEU A 6 -6.49 8.16 5.49
CA LEU A 6 -6.49 7.60 6.86
C LEU A 6 -6.61 6.07 6.86
N ALA A 7 -7.48 5.51 6.01
CA ALA A 7 -7.60 4.07 5.84
C ALA A 7 -6.30 3.40 5.36
N ILE A 8 -5.49 4.12 4.57
CA ILE A 8 -4.17 3.64 4.14
C ILE A 8 -3.22 3.66 5.33
N LEU A 9 -3.16 4.76 6.09
CA LEU A 9 -2.30 4.87 7.27
C LEU A 9 -2.66 3.82 8.33
N GLU A 10 -3.95 3.57 8.57
CA GLU A 10 -4.42 2.50 9.45
C GLU A 10 -3.93 1.13 8.97
N ALA A 11 -4.07 0.83 7.68
CA ALA A 11 -3.56 -0.40 7.10
C ALA A 11 -2.04 -0.53 7.27
N MET A 12 -1.29 0.55 7.06
CA MET A 12 0.17 0.57 7.24
C MET A 12 0.58 0.34 8.71
N MET A 13 -0.14 0.93 9.65
CA MET A 13 0.06 0.73 11.09
C MET A 13 -0.13 -0.75 11.49
N PHE A 14 -1.06 -1.47 10.87
CA PHE A 14 -1.25 -2.91 11.08
C PHE A 14 -0.32 -3.79 10.22
N GLY A 15 0.56 -3.20 9.41
CA GLY A 15 1.44 -3.93 8.49
C GLY A 15 0.65 -4.66 7.39
N ILE A 16 -0.49 -4.14 6.97
CA ILE A 16 -1.26 -4.74 5.88
C ILE A 16 -0.70 -4.22 4.55
N PRO A 17 -0.38 -5.08 3.57
CA PRO A 17 0.01 -4.64 2.23
C PRO A 17 -1.09 -3.78 1.58
N VAL A 18 -0.73 -2.58 1.13
CA VAL A 18 -1.66 -1.63 0.53
C VAL A 18 -1.59 -1.69 -1.00
N ILE A 19 -2.75 -1.73 -1.65
CA ILE A 19 -2.92 -1.49 -3.08
C ILE A 19 -3.84 -0.27 -3.20
N ALA A 20 -3.30 0.84 -3.68
CA ALA A 20 -4.04 2.09 -3.81
C ALA A 20 -4.01 2.58 -5.26
N THR A 21 -4.95 3.44 -5.63
CA THR A 21 -4.89 4.12 -6.93
C THR A 21 -4.00 5.35 -6.84
N SER A 22 -3.60 5.91 -7.98
CA SER A 22 -2.83 7.15 -8.04
C SER A 22 -3.60 8.42 -7.65
N VAL A 23 -4.76 8.29 -7.01
CA VAL A 23 -5.63 9.41 -6.61
C VAL A 23 -5.34 9.79 -5.16
N GLY A 24 -5.43 11.08 -4.85
CA GLY A 24 -5.22 11.59 -3.49
C GLY A 24 -3.76 11.49 -3.03
N ALA A 25 -3.58 11.37 -1.72
CA ALA A 25 -2.27 11.42 -1.05
C ALA A 25 -1.48 10.09 -1.12
N ALA A 26 -2.03 9.03 -1.71
CA ALA A 26 -1.39 7.71 -1.73
C ALA A 26 0.02 7.74 -2.33
N ARG A 27 0.26 8.57 -3.37
CA ARG A 27 1.58 8.72 -3.99
C ARG A 27 2.61 9.45 -3.13
N ASP A 28 2.19 10.14 -2.07
CA ASP A 28 3.09 10.93 -1.24
C ASP A 28 3.93 10.03 -0.32
N TYR A 29 3.44 8.83 0.00
CA TYR A 29 4.09 7.90 0.93
C TYR A 29 4.07 6.42 0.49
N ILE A 30 3.37 6.05 -0.58
CA ILE A 30 3.49 4.71 -1.20
C ILE A 30 4.53 4.74 -2.32
N LEU A 31 5.56 3.91 -2.15
CA LEU A 31 6.56 3.55 -3.14
C LEU A 31 6.19 2.20 -3.77
N ASP A 32 5.85 2.23 -5.06
CA ASP A 32 5.36 1.07 -5.80
C ASP A 32 6.33 -0.12 -5.74
N GLY A 33 5.81 -1.28 -5.32
CA GLY A 33 6.56 -2.52 -5.14
C GLY A 33 7.47 -2.58 -3.91
N ILE A 34 7.59 -1.48 -3.15
CA ILE A 34 8.46 -1.39 -1.97
C ILE A 34 7.65 -1.50 -0.69
N ASN A 35 6.71 -0.58 -0.46
CA ASN A 35 5.88 -0.52 0.75
C ASN A 35 4.37 -0.58 0.43
N GLY A 36 4.01 -0.75 -0.84
CA GLY A 36 2.66 -0.91 -1.35
C GLY A 36 2.66 -0.93 -2.88
N PHE A 37 1.49 -0.87 -3.49
CA PHE A 37 1.35 -0.76 -4.94
C PHE A 37 0.45 0.41 -5.34
N ILE A 38 0.82 1.07 -6.43
CA ILE A 38 0.00 2.09 -7.08
C ILE A 38 -0.52 1.54 -8.41
N VAL A 39 -1.84 1.48 -8.54
CA VAL A 39 -2.52 1.03 -9.76
C VAL A 39 -3.30 2.17 -10.43
N PRO A 40 -3.62 2.07 -11.73
CA PRO A 40 -4.48 3.04 -12.39
C PRO A 40 -5.88 3.09 -11.75
N PRO A 41 -6.52 4.27 -11.66
CA PRO A 41 -7.89 4.37 -11.18
C PRO A 41 -8.86 3.67 -12.14
N LYS A 42 -9.88 3.02 -11.57
CA LYS A 42 -10.92 2.25 -12.30
C LYS A 42 -10.38 1.03 -13.07
N ASP A 43 -9.18 0.56 -12.75
CA ASP A 43 -8.62 -0.66 -13.32
C ASP A 43 -8.69 -1.81 -12.32
N SER A 44 -9.79 -2.57 -12.39
CA SER A 44 -10.00 -3.76 -11.55
C SER A 44 -9.02 -4.89 -11.87
N ASN A 45 -8.51 -4.95 -13.10
CA ASN A 45 -7.57 -6.01 -13.50
C ASN A 45 -6.23 -5.79 -12.81
N SER A 46 -5.70 -4.56 -12.86
CA SER A 46 -4.49 -4.20 -12.14
C SER A 46 -4.59 -4.50 -10.63
N ILE A 47 -5.74 -4.24 -10.00
CA ILE A 47 -5.97 -4.60 -8.58
C ILE A 47 -5.89 -6.11 -8.38
N ALA A 48 -6.63 -6.89 -9.19
CA ALA A 48 -6.65 -8.35 -9.10
C ALA A 48 -5.26 -8.97 -9.31
N GLU A 49 -4.47 -8.43 -10.24
CA GLU A 49 -3.10 -8.85 -10.49
C GLU A 49 -2.20 -8.65 -9.26
N LYS A 50 -2.28 -7.49 -8.59
CA LYS A 50 -1.49 -7.24 -7.38
C LYS A 50 -1.93 -8.11 -6.20
N ILE A 51 -3.23 -8.36 -6.05
CA ILE A 51 -3.74 -9.31 -5.04
C ILE A 51 -3.21 -10.72 -5.32
N SER A 52 -3.27 -11.18 -6.57
CA SER A 52 -2.76 -12.50 -6.95
C SER A 52 -1.26 -12.61 -6.74
N LEU A 53 -0.50 -11.57 -7.10
CA LEU A 53 0.94 -11.49 -6.87
C LEU A 53 1.28 -11.67 -5.38
N LEU A 54 0.66 -10.88 -4.51
CA LEU A 54 0.87 -10.96 -3.06
C LEU A 54 0.45 -12.32 -2.48
N LYS A 55 -0.64 -12.91 -2.98
CA LYS A 55 -1.11 -14.24 -2.56
C LYS A 55 -0.15 -15.35 -2.99
N SER A 56 0.44 -15.23 -4.19
CA SER A 56 1.34 -16.25 -4.76
C SER A 56 2.78 -16.13 -4.29
N ASN A 57 3.18 -14.98 -3.74
CA ASN A 57 4.55 -14.71 -3.33
C ASN A 57 4.59 -14.19 -1.88
N GLN A 58 4.66 -15.12 -0.94
CA GLN A 58 4.65 -14.82 0.49
C GLN A 58 5.86 -14.00 0.94
N GLU A 59 7.04 -14.22 0.34
CA GLU A 59 8.25 -13.43 0.64
C GLU A 59 8.04 -11.95 0.26
N LEU A 60 7.51 -11.69 -0.93
CA LEU A 60 7.17 -10.34 -1.36
C LEU A 60 6.11 -9.69 -0.45
N ALA A 61 5.09 -10.45 -0.05
CA ALA A 61 4.04 -9.96 0.83
C ALA A 61 4.60 -9.55 2.20
N GLU A 62 5.45 -10.38 2.82
CA GLU A 62 6.10 -10.05 4.09
C GLU A 62 7.02 -8.83 3.95
N ARG A 63 7.78 -8.73 2.86
CA ARG A 63 8.64 -7.58 2.60
C ARG A 63 7.85 -6.27 2.49
N ILE A 64 6.76 -6.28 1.71
CA ILE A 64 5.90 -5.11 1.54
C ILE A 64 5.24 -4.73 2.86
N ARG A 65 4.74 -5.71 3.62
CA ARG A 65 4.17 -5.50 4.96
C ARG A 65 5.17 -4.86 5.92
N HIS A 66 6.40 -5.36 5.96
CA HIS A 66 7.44 -4.81 6.83
C HIS A 66 7.77 -3.36 6.46
N ASN A 67 7.98 -3.09 5.16
CA ASN A 67 8.30 -1.75 4.66
C ASN A 67 7.14 -0.76 4.84
N SER A 68 5.90 -1.23 4.68
CA SER A 68 4.67 -0.47 4.95
C SER A 68 4.64 0.02 6.40
N TYR A 69 4.86 -0.89 7.35
CA TYR A 69 4.92 -0.55 8.77
C TYR A 69 6.07 0.39 9.12
N LEU A 70 7.28 0.16 8.60
CA LEU A 70 8.41 1.08 8.81
C LEU A 70 8.14 2.48 8.24
N THR A 71 7.47 2.57 7.10
CA THR A 71 7.07 3.87 6.53
C THR A 71 6.13 4.60 7.47
N TYR A 72 5.16 3.90 8.07
CA TYR A 72 4.26 4.47 9.06
C TYR A 72 5.04 5.04 10.26
N ILE A 73 5.90 4.22 10.88
CA ILE A 73 6.70 4.62 12.05
C ILE A 73 7.61 5.82 11.74
N ASN A 74 8.30 5.80 10.60
CA ASN A 74 9.29 6.84 10.31
C ASN A 74 8.68 8.20 9.95
N ASN A 75 7.43 8.24 9.49
CA ASN A 75 6.84 9.45 8.93
C ASN A 75 5.61 9.95 9.70
N PHE A 76 4.97 9.11 10.54
CA PHE A 76 3.64 9.42 11.09
C PHE A 76 3.47 9.15 12.59
N THR A 77 4.52 8.78 13.33
CA THR A 77 4.43 8.54 14.80
C THR A 77 5.26 9.53 15.63
N GLY A 78 5.46 10.75 15.14
CA GLY A 78 6.16 11.84 15.84
C GLY A 78 5.31 12.56 16.88
#